data_AF-A0A1J9R1I9-F1
#
_entry.id   AF-A0A1J9R1I9-F1
#
_cell.length_a   1.000
_cell.length_b   1.000
_cell.length_c   1.000
_cell.angle_alpha   90.00
_cell.angle_beta   90.00
_cell.angle_gamma   90.00
#
_symmetry.space_group_name_H-M   'P 1'
#
loop_
_entity.id
_entity.type
_entity.pdbx_description
1 polymer ?
#
loop_
_entity_poly.entity_id
_entity_poly.type
_entity_poly.pdbx_seq_one_letter_code
_entity_poly.pdbx_strand_id
1 'polypeptide(L)'
;MAAFRTLLDYLMVAPPGLPTKETNKTPNTTNDQCNWRQINSVSVWHEFTYDHIRQRYGHLLQQVLIESAPMPNSPPQPVNTEPMFAVRFTTYVQSRLRRALRAVDIGDAAQVINNFRPDIAFSELAVHSVPRQIAAQEI
;
A
#
# COMPACT_ATOMS: atom_id res chain seq x y z
N MET A 1 -3.21 -27.49 14.27
CA MET A 1 -2.22 -26.64 14.97
C MET A 1 -1.82 -25.52 14.04
N ALA A 2 -1.84 -24.25 14.47
CA ALA A 2 -1.42 -23.14 13.64
C ALA A 2 0.12 -23.07 13.58
N ALA A 3 0.68 -23.02 12.38
CA ALA A 3 2.13 -22.92 12.19
C ALA A 3 2.58 -21.46 12.37
N PHE A 4 3.62 -21.20 13.15
CA PHE A 4 4.24 -19.88 13.26
C PHE A 4 5.36 -19.72 12.22
N ARG A 5 5.56 -18.50 11.74
CA ARG A 5 6.66 -18.14 10.84
C ARG A 5 7.21 -16.76 11.21
N THR A 6 8.38 -16.41 10.69
CA THR A 6 8.93 -15.07 10.87
C THR A 6 8.03 -14.03 10.20
N LEU A 7 8.05 -12.80 10.69
CA LEU A 7 7.31 -11.69 10.10
C LEU A 7 7.73 -11.44 8.65
N LEU A 8 9.02 -11.61 8.34
CA LEU A 8 9.53 -11.55 6.98
C LEU A 8 8.87 -12.60 6.08
N ASP A 9 8.91 -13.87 6.46
CA ASP A 9 8.34 -14.97 5.66
C ASP A 9 6.84 -14.80 5.49
N TYR A 10 6.17 -14.23 6.50
CA TYR A 10 4.81 -13.79 6.37
C TYR A 10 4.71 -12.72 5.29
N LEU A 11 5.33 -11.55 5.43
CA LEU A 11 5.17 -10.42 4.51
C LEU A 11 5.60 -10.72 3.06
N MET A 12 6.54 -11.64 2.83
CA MET A 12 7.02 -12.00 1.49
C MET A 12 6.04 -12.82 0.64
N VAL A 13 4.96 -13.34 1.21
CA VAL A 13 3.92 -14.01 0.40
C VAL A 13 3.16 -12.99 -0.43
N ALA A 14 3.29 -13.07 -1.75
CA ALA A 14 2.63 -12.18 -2.68
C ALA A 14 1.11 -12.43 -2.76
N PRO A 15 0.28 -11.38 -2.93
CA PRO A 15 -1.14 -11.52 -3.21
C PRO A 15 -1.38 -12.21 -4.56
N PRO A 16 -2.51 -12.93 -4.72
CA PRO A 16 -2.87 -13.47 -6.02
C PRO A 16 -3.10 -12.33 -7.02
N GLY A 17 -2.79 -12.58 -8.29
CA GLY A 17 -3.09 -11.63 -9.36
C GLY A 17 -4.58 -11.32 -9.41
N LEU A 18 -4.93 -10.03 -9.49
CA LEU A 18 -6.32 -9.58 -9.56
C LEU A 18 -6.72 -9.47 -11.05
N PRO A 19 -7.60 -10.34 -11.55
CA PRO A 19 -8.06 -10.22 -12.93
C PRO A 19 -8.90 -8.95 -13.09
N THR A 20 -8.82 -8.30 -14.24
CA THR A 20 -9.70 -7.18 -14.62
C THR A 20 -10.64 -7.62 -15.73
N LYS A 21 -11.85 -7.03 -15.78
CA LYS A 21 -12.80 -7.25 -16.87
C LYS A 21 -13.60 -5.97 -17.08
N GLU A 22 -13.70 -5.48 -18.31
CA GLU A 22 -14.60 -4.38 -18.72
C GLU A 22 -14.75 -3.29 -17.65
N THR A 23 -13.66 -2.60 -17.34
CA THR A 23 -13.65 -1.63 -16.24
C THR A 23 -14.59 -0.47 -16.52
N ASN A 24 -15.56 -0.27 -15.63
CA ASN A 24 -16.47 0.86 -15.69
C ASN A 24 -15.70 2.16 -15.49
N LYS A 25 -16.01 3.14 -16.35
CA LYS A 25 -15.47 4.48 -16.22
C LYS A 25 -16.19 5.21 -15.08
N THR A 26 -15.45 5.63 -14.05
CA THR A 26 -15.89 6.50 -12.95
C THR A 26 -15.40 7.94 -13.17
N PRO A 27 -15.92 8.96 -12.43
CA PRO A 27 -15.45 10.34 -12.52
C PRO A 27 -13.93 10.49 -12.46
N ASN A 28 -13.23 9.75 -11.60
CA ASN A 28 -11.77 9.77 -11.50
C ASN A 28 -11.04 9.21 -12.75
N THR A 29 -11.72 8.37 -13.54
CA THR A 29 -11.19 7.81 -14.81
C THR A 29 -11.71 8.52 -16.06
N THR A 30 -12.68 9.44 -15.91
CA THR A 30 -13.23 10.29 -17.00
C THR A 30 -12.86 11.75 -16.83
N ASN A 31 -12.33 12.14 -15.67
CA ASN A 31 -11.82 13.46 -15.42
C ASN A 31 -10.45 13.59 -16.09
N ASP A 32 -10.39 14.36 -17.19
CA ASP A 32 -9.14 14.64 -17.88
C ASP A 32 -8.14 15.42 -17.00
N GLN A 33 -8.59 15.99 -15.86
CA GLN A 33 -7.74 16.60 -14.82
C GLN A 33 -7.11 15.59 -13.84
N CYS A 34 -7.43 14.30 -13.97
CA CYS A 34 -6.78 13.19 -13.25
C CYS A 34 -6.07 12.25 -14.24
N ASN A 35 -5.54 12.81 -15.33
CA ASN A 35 -4.84 12.04 -16.36
C ASN A 35 -3.39 11.81 -15.92
N TRP A 36 -2.88 10.59 -16.07
CA TRP A 36 -1.47 10.27 -15.79
C TRP A 36 -0.48 11.16 -16.57
N ARG A 37 -0.89 11.71 -17.73
CA ARG A 37 -0.11 12.68 -18.51
C ARG A 37 0.13 14.01 -17.79
N GLN A 38 -0.65 14.32 -16.75
CA GLN A 38 -0.46 15.49 -15.91
C GLN A 38 0.55 15.25 -14.79
N ILE A 39 1.06 14.03 -14.65
CA ILE A 39 2.19 13.74 -13.77
C ILE A 39 3.44 14.34 -14.43
N ASN A 40 3.82 15.54 -14.00
CA ASN A 40 4.97 16.27 -14.55
C ASN A 40 6.30 15.81 -13.95
N SER A 41 6.27 15.14 -12.79
CA SER A 41 7.45 14.59 -12.15
C SER A 41 7.09 13.34 -11.34
N VAL A 42 8.02 12.40 -11.32
CA VAL A 42 8.05 11.28 -10.38
C VAL A 42 9.39 11.32 -9.68
N SER A 43 9.36 11.21 -8.36
CA SER A 43 10.59 11.17 -7.55
C SER A 43 10.87 9.73 -7.15
N VAL A 44 12.13 9.32 -7.27
CA VAL A 44 12.57 8.00 -6.79
C VAL A 44 12.68 8.05 -5.27
N TRP A 45 11.98 7.16 -4.59
CA TRP A 45 12.12 6.97 -3.15
C TRP A 45 13.31 6.05 -2.86
N HIS A 46 14.52 6.64 -2.85
CA HIS A 46 15.79 5.92 -2.75
C HIS A 46 15.91 5.04 -1.49
N GLU A 47 15.27 5.43 -0.39
CA GLU A 47 15.28 4.68 0.86
C GLU A 47 14.31 3.50 0.86
N PHE A 48 13.32 3.48 -0.04
CA PHE A 48 12.32 2.41 -0.12
C PHE A 48 12.81 1.28 -1.01
N THR A 49 13.89 0.63 -0.59
CA THR A 49 14.44 -0.56 -1.24
C THR A 49 14.47 -1.73 -0.27
N TYR A 50 14.44 -2.95 -0.81
CA TYR A 50 14.47 -4.16 0.01
C TYR A 50 15.71 -4.23 0.90
N ASP A 51 16.89 -3.87 0.38
CA ASP A 51 18.14 -3.91 1.13
C ASP A 51 18.13 -2.92 2.31
N HIS A 52 17.65 -1.69 2.09
CA HIS A 52 17.51 -0.71 3.17
C HIS A 52 16.50 -1.16 4.22
N ILE A 53 15.37 -1.74 3.81
CA ILE A 53 14.35 -2.29 4.73
C ILE A 53 14.94 -3.44 5.55
N ARG A 54 15.68 -4.36 4.92
CA ARG A 54 16.35 -5.49 5.58
C ARG A 54 17.44 -5.03 6.53
N GLN A 55 18.24 -4.04 6.15
CA GLN A 55 19.29 -3.50 7.00
C GLN A 55 18.70 -2.81 8.24
N ARG A 56 17.63 -2.02 8.06
CA ARG A 56 17.04 -1.22 9.15
C ARG A 56 16.13 -2.02 10.07
N TYR A 57 15.32 -2.94 9.53
CA TYR A 57 14.29 -3.66 10.27
C TYR A 57 14.50 -5.18 10.32
N GLY A 58 15.61 -5.69 9.78
CA GLY A 58 15.87 -7.13 9.64
C GLY A 58 15.74 -7.90 10.96
N HIS A 59 16.23 -7.34 12.06
CA HIS A 59 16.11 -7.93 13.39
C HIS A 59 14.65 -8.17 13.80
N LEU A 60 13.79 -7.14 13.67
CA LEU A 60 12.36 -7.25 13.94
C LEU A 60 11.68 -8.24 12.98
N LEU A 61 12.01 -8.16 11.69
CA LEU A 61 11.43 -9.00 10.65
C LEU A 61 11.76 -10.49 10.83
N GLN A 62 12.92 -10.82 11.41
CA GLN A 62 13.36 -12.20 11.64
C GLN A 62 12.94 -12.76 12.99
N GLN A 63 12.84 -11.93 14.04
CA GLN A 63 12.53 -12.40 15.40
C GLN A 63 11.04 -12.40 15.74
N VAL A 64 10.25 -11.50 15.17
CA VAL A 64 8.81 -11.46 15.44
C VAL A 64 8.17 -12.67 14.77
N LEU A 65 7.59 -13.54 15.61
CA LEU A 65 6.81 -14.67 15.15
C LEU A 65 5.34 -14.28 15.01
N ILE A 66 4.74 -14.70 13.91
CA ILE A 66 3.34 -14.46 13.61
C ILE A 66 2.68 -15.78 13.20
N GLU A 67 1.44 -15.95 13.64
CA GLU A 67 0.61 -17.07 13.24
C GLU A 67 0.45 -17.07 11.70
N SER A 68 0.64 -18.22 11.07
CA SER A 68 0.36 -18.38 9.65
C SER A 68 -1.13 -18.14 9.40
N ALA A 69 -1.42 -17.01 8.76
CA ALA A 69 -2.68 -16.77 8.09
C ALA A 69 -2.44 -16.86 6.58
N PRO A 70 -2.73 -18.01 5.93
CA PRO A 70 -2.62 -18.11 4.49
C PRO A 70 -3.60 -17.12 3.83
N MET A 71 -3.23 -16.63 2.66
CA MET A 71 -4.16 -15.83 1.87
C MET A 71 -5.38 -16.67 1.45
N PRO A 72 -6.54 -16.04 1.18
CA PRO A 72 -7.67 -16.75 0.63
C PRO A 72 -7.27 -17.48 -0.66
N ASN A 73 -7.47 -18.81 -0.68
CA ASN A 73 -7.15 -19.66 -1.83
C ASN A 73 -8.24 -19.66 -2.91
N SER A 74 -9.36 -18.97 -2.68
CA SER A 74 -10.38 -18.79 -3.71
C SER A 74 -9.82 -17.93 -4.84
N PRO A 75 -10.06 -18.29 -6.11
CA PRO A 75 -9.70 -17.45 -7.24
C PRO A 75 -10.28 -16.04 -7.06
N PRO A 76 -9.47 -14.97 -7.18
CA PRO A 76 -10.00 -13.61 -7.08
C PRO A 76 -11.01 -13.37 -8.21
N GLN A 77 -12.21 -12.89 -7.87
CA GLN A 77 -13.16 -12.52 -8.92
C GLN A 77 -12.65 -11.27 -9.67
N PRO A 78 -12.94 -11.15 -10.97
CA PRO A 78 -12.56 -10.00 -11.77
C PRO A 78 -13.00 -8.67 -11.16
N VAL A 79 -12.13 -7.67 -11.26
CA VAL A 79 -12.38 -6.30 -10.82
C VAL A 79 -12.78 -5.46 -12.02
N ASN A 80 -13.96 -4.83 -11.93
CA ASN A 80 -14.47 -3.93 -12.97
C ASN A 80 -14.88 -2.55 -12.43
N THR A 81 -14.80 -2.33 -11.11
CA THR A 81 -15.14 -1.07 -10.46
C THR A 81 -14.15 -0.76 -9.34
N GLU A 82 -14.00 0.52 -9.01
CA GLU A 82 -13.15 0.99 -7.92
C GLU A 82 -13.56 0.41 -6.54
N PRO A 83 -14.85 0.32 -6.15
CA PRO A 83 -15.24 -0.35 -4.91
C PRO A 83 -14.81 -1.82 -4.86
N MET A 84 -14.86 -2.53 -5.99
CA MET A 84 -14.38 -3.91 -6.04
C MET A 84 -12.86 -3.99 -5.86
N PHE A 85 -12.11 -3.06 -6.45
CA PHE A 85 -10.67 -2.96 -6.20
C PHE A 85 -10.38 -2.71 -4.71
N ALA A 86 -11.08 -1.74 -4.09
CA ALA A 86 -10.92 -1.44 -2.67
C ALA A 86 -11.17 -2.68 -1.79
N VAL A 87 -12.24 -3.45 -2.07
CA VAL A 87 -12.50 -4.71 -1.37
C VAL A 87 -11.35 -5.71 -1.54
N ARG A 88 -10.79 -5.86 -2.75
CA ARG A 88 -9.65 -6.77 -2.99
C ARG A 88 -8.38 -6.27 -2.27
N PHE A 89 -8.10 -4.98 -2.31
CA PHE A 89 -6.98 -4.37 -1.60
C PHE A 89 -7.10 -4.58 -0.08
N THR A 90 -8.27 -4.32 0.50
CA THR A 90 -8.52 -4.54 1.93
C THR A 90 -8.35 -6.01 2.31
N THR A 91 -8.81 -6.93 1.46
CA THR A 91 -8.74 -8.37 1.69
C THR A 91 -7.30 -8.89 1.68
N TYR A 92 -6.53 -8.58 0.64
CA TYR A 92 -5.22 -9.20 0.42
C TYR A 92 -4.04 -8.41 1.00
N VAL A 93 -4.13 -7.07 1.04
CA VAL A 93 -3.02 -6.19 1.43
C VAL A 93 -3.26 -5.57 2.80
N GLN A 94 -4.34 -4.81 2.98
CA GLN A 94 -4.57 -4.04 4.22
C GLN A 94 -4.72 -4.96 5.44
N SER A 95 -5.54 -6.01 5.35
CA SER A 95 -5.74 -6.97 6.44
C SER A 95 -4.42 -7.62 6.86
N ARG A 96 -3.53 -7.83 5.89
CA ARG A 96 -2.23 -8.49 6.07
C ARG A 96 -1.25 -7.58 6.78
N LEU A 97 -1.13 -6.34 6.31
CA LEU A 97 -0.30 -5.31 6.95
C LEU A 97 -0.79 -4.99 8.36
N ARG A 98 -2.11 -4.91 8.58
CA ARG A 98 -2.69 -4.72 9.91
C ARG A 98 -2.30 -5.83 10.88
N ARG A 99 -2.33 -7.10 10.43
CA ARG A 99 -1.90 -8.23 11.26
C ARG A 99 -0.39 -8.18 11.54
N ALA A 100 0.41 -7.86 10.54
CA ALA A 100 1.85 -7.69 10.69
C ALA A 100 2.21 -6.59 11.71
N LEU A 101 1.58 -5.42 11.62
CA LEU A 101 1.79 -4.33 12.57
C LEU A 101 1.39 -4.71 14.00
N ARG A 102 0.26 -5.40 14.19
CA ARG A 102 -0.16 -5.89 15.51
C ARG A 102 0.80 -6.91 16.12
N ALA A 103 1.61 -7.58 15.31
CA ALA A 103 2.63 -8.51 15.81
C ALA A 103 3.92 -7.77 16.22
N VAL A 104 4.19 -6.60 15.64
CA VAL A 104 5.35 -5.75 15.98
C VAL A 104 5.04 -4.78 17.12
N ASP A 105 3.81 -4.27 17.16
CA ASP A 105 3.38 -3.18 18.02
C ASP A 105 2.08 -3.53 18.77
N ILE A 106 2.00 -3.12 20.04
CA ILE A 106 0.92 -3.49 20.98
C ILE A 106 -0.39 -2.69 20.70
N GLY A 107 -0.50 -1.94 19.61
CA GLY A 107 -1.81 -1.52 19.08
C GLY A 107 -1.87 -0.18 18.35
N ASP A 108 -0.93 0.74 18.60
CA ASP A 108 -1.01 2.12 18.08
C ASP A 108 -0.74 2.18 16.57
N ALA A 109 0.25 1.46 16.05
CA ALA A 109 0.51 1.43 14.60
C ALA A 109 -0.64 0.81 13.79
N ALA A 110 -1.45 -0.07 14.40
CA ALA A 110 -2.61 -0.65 13.73
C ALA A 110 -3.72 0.39 13.45
N GLN A 111 -3.80 1.47 14.24
CA GLN A 111 -4.76 2.56 14.02
C GLN A 111 -4.40 3.39 12.78
N VAL A 112 -3.10 3.59 12.52
CA VAL A 112 -2.61 4.28 11.31
C VAL A 112 -3.07 3.57 10.04
N ILE A 113 -3.05 2.22 10.01
CA ILE A 113 -3.57 1.45 8.86
C ILE A 113 -5.10 1.50 8.75
N ASN A 114 -5.84 1.55 9.85
CA ASN A 114 -7.30 1.66 9.79
C ASN A 114 -7.74 2.99 9.17
N ASN A 115 -6.96 4.04 9.42
CA ASN A 115 -7.18 5.38 8.85
C ASN A 115 -6.54 5.55 7.47
N PHE A 116 -5.78 4.55 6.98
CA PHE A 116 -5.17 4.61 5.67
C PHE A 116 -6.22 4.55 4.57
N ARG A 117 -6.40 5.69 3.91
CA ARG A 117 -7.24 5.92 2.74
C ARG A 117 -6.36 5.82 1.49
N PRO A 118 -6.34 4.66 0.78
CA PRO A 118 -5.48 4.50 -0.41
C PRO A 118 -5.82 5.51 -1.52
N ASP A 119 -7.04 6.06 -1.52
CA ASP A 119 -7.55 7.13 -2.39
C ASP A 119 -6.95 8.51 -2.10
N ILE A 120 -6.45 8.77 -0.88
CA ILE A 120 -5.93 10.08 -0.44
C ILE A 120 -4.40 10.06 -0.33
N ALA A 121 -3.81 8.95 0.12
CA ALA A 121 -2.39 8.85 0.45
C ALA A 121 -1.44 9.04 -0.74
N PHE A 122 -1.87 8.73 -1.97
CA PHE A 122 -1.08 9.00 -3.17
C PHE A 122 -1.03 10.50 -3.53
N SER A 123 -2.04 11.27 -3.15
CA SER A 123 -2.17 12.68 -3.47
C SER A 123 -1.33 13.56 -2.53
N GLU A 124 -1.23 13.24 -1.24
CA GLU A 124 -0.51 14.08 -0.26
C GLU A 124 1.02 14.02 -0.40
N LEU A 125 1.60 12.89 -0.82
CA LEU A 125 3.03 12.75 -1.13
C LEU A 125 3.45 13.54 -2.37
N ALA A 126 2.55 13.69 -3.34
CA ALA A 126 2.77 14.53 -4.52
C ALA A 126 2.71 16.03 -4.17
N VAL A 127 1.88 16.42 -3.21
CA VAL A 127 1.73 17.84 -2.78
C VAL A 127 2.93 18.32 -1.94
N HIS A 128 3.56 17.46 -1.15
CA HIS A 128 4.72 17.83 -0.33
C HIS A 128 6.06 17.80 -1.06
N SER A 129 6.13 17.31 -2.31
CA SER A 129 7.36 17.23 -3.10
C SER A 129 7.53 18.35 -4.13
N VAL A 130 6.63 19.35 -4.16
CA VAL A 130 6.78 20.57 -4.95
C VAL A 130 7.41 21.66 -4.08
N PRO A 131 8.63 22.15 -4.37
CA PRO A 131 9.16 23.33 -3.71
C PRO A 131 8.26 24.52 -4.04
N ARG A 132 7.68 25.15 -3.03
CA ARG A 132 7.07 26.48 -3.15
C ARG A 132 8.17 27.48 -3.48
N GLN A 133 8.43 27.73 -4.78
CA GLN A 133 9.13 28.92 -5.25
C GLN A 133 8.16 29.79 -6.04
N ILE A 134 7.44 30.69 -5.34
CA ILE A 134 6.84 31.93 -5.85
C ILE A 134 6.69 32.81 -4.59
N ALA A 135 7.14 34.05 -4.45
CA ALA A 135 7.93 34.97 -5.25
C ALA A 135 8.47 36.03 -4.27
N ALA A 136 9.73 36.44 -4.42
CA ALA A 136 10.23 37.69 -3.87
C ALA A 136 11.25 38.24 -4.85
N GLN A 137 10.76 38.90 -5.90
CA GLN A 137 11.46 39.94 -6.67
C GLN A 137 10.56 40.36 -7.83
N GLU A 138 10.01 41.56 -7.75
CA GLU A 138 10.15 42.60 -8.77
C GLU A 138 9.60 43.92 -8.21
N ILE A 139 10.54 44.84 -7.97
CA ILE A 139 10.48 46.31 -7.80
C ILE A 139 9.63 46.86 -6.63
#